data_AF-A0A838IRK2-F1
#
_entry.id   AF-A0A838IRK2-F1
#
_cell.length_a   1.000
_cell.length_b   1.000
_cell.length_c   1.000
_cell.angle_alpha   90.00
_cell.angle_beta   90.00
_cell.angle_gamma   90.00
#
_symmetry.space_group_name_H-M   'P 1'
#
loop_
_entity.id
_entity.type
_entity.pdbx_description
1 polymer ?
#
loop_
_entity_poly.entity_id
_entity_poly.type
_entity_poly.pdbx_seq_one_letter_code
_entity_poly.pdbx_strand_id
1 'polypeptide(L)'
;MTEHDGTSTLRVGVRGMTCASCVARVERNLGRVDGVDEAIVNLATEQATVRFDPTRVTRDDVLATIEAAGYEPVIADAELSVSGMTCANCVLRVERALGRVDGVLSASVNLATERATIRYLPEVAPASRLKQVVRDAGYGVMELGEGTSRADVEREAKERERVELLQAVTVAAAFTIPIFVLDMGAMAIPGVGAWLHDLVPMQTLAYAFFVLATAVQFGPGWRFYQKGWPALLRRSPDMNSLVILGTSAAYGYSVVATFVPWA
;
A
#
# COMPACT_ATOMS: atom_id res chain seq x y z
N MET A 1 -38.48 -15.46 32.55
CA MET A 1 -38.59 -14.31 31.63
C MET A 1 -37.34 -13.49 31.86
N THR A 2 -36.27 -13.75 31.12
CA THR A 2 -35.00 -13.05 31.22
C THR A 2 -34.85 -12.23 29.94
N GLU A 3 -35.12 -10.92 30.03
CA GLU A 3 -34.71 -9.94 29.02
C GLU A 3 -33.19 -10.02 28.87
N HIS A 4 -32.72 -10.53 27.73
CA HIS A 4 -31.39 -10.22 27.24
C HIS A 4 -31.52 -8.92 26.46
N ASP A 5 -31.21 -7.82 27.15
CA ASP A 5 -30.99 -6.53 26.51
C ASP A 5 -29.90 -6.72 25.45
N GLY A 6 -30.28 -6.62 24.18
CA GLY A 6 -29.50 -7.08 23.02
C GLY A 6 -28.27 -6.25 22.72
N THR A 7 -27.85 -5.33 23.60
CA THR A 7 -26.83 -4.34 23.32
C THR A 7 -25.41 -4.92 23.40
N SER A 8 -24.61 -4.69 22.36
CA SER A 8 -23.18 -4.97 22.32
C SER A 8 -22.37 -3.70 22.60
N THR A 9 -21.26 -3.83 23.30
CA THR A 9 -20.31 -2.72 23.53
C THR A 9 -19.05 -2.96 22.70
N LEU A 10 -18.57 -1.94 21.99
CA LEU A 10 -17.30 -1.93 21.27
C LEU A 10 -16.44 -0.79 21.80
N ARG A 11 -15.20 -1.11 22.17
CA ARG A 11 -14.17 -0.12 22.48
C ARG A 11 -13.17 -0.10 21.34
N VAL A 12 -12.82 1.08 20.85
CA VAL A 12 -11.91 1.25 19.72
C VAL A 12 -11.01 2.46 19.94
N GLY A 13 -9.71 2.31 19.68
CA GLY A 13 -8.78 3.45 19.63
C GLY A 13 -9.04 4.28 18.38
N VAL A 14 -8.93 5.60 18.48
CA VAL A 14 -9.23 6.55 17.40
C VAL A 14 -8.10 7.57 17.30
N ARG A 15 -7.33 7.50 16.20
CA ARG A 15 -6.25 8.47 15.93
C ARG A 15 -6.76 9.70 15.19
N GLY A 16 -6.00 10.79 15.34
CA GLY A 16 -6.25 12.06 14.64
C GLY A 16 -7.11 13.05 15.43
N MET A 17 -7.56 12.70 16.63
CA MET A 17 -8.25 13.64 17.52
C MET A 17 -7.25 14.52 18.26
N THR A 18 -7.41 15.84 18.16
CA THR A 18 -6.48 16.80 18.78
C THR A 18 -7.15 17.80 19.73
N CYS A 19 -8.49 17.81 19.79
CA CYS A 19 -9.24 18.76 20.62
C CYS A 19 -10.64 18.25 20.99
N ALA A 20 -11.29 18.92 21.94
CA ALA A 20 -12.64 18.56 22.39
C ALA A 20 -13.70 18.64 21.28
N SER A 21 -13.53 19.51 20.28
CA SER A 21 -14.45 19.53 19.12
C SER A 21 -14.28 18.32 18.19
N CYS A 22 -13.11 17.67 18.19
CA CYS A 22 -12.92 16.40 17.48
C CYS A 22 -13.74 15.28 18.12
N VAL A 23 -13.67 15.18 19.45
CA VAL A 23 -14.47 14.24 20.26
C VAL A 23 -15.95 14.40 19.98
N ALA A 24 -16.48 15.62 20.13
CA ALA A 24 -17.89 15.91 19.88
C ALA A 24 -18.32 15.67 18.43
N ARG A 25 -17.40 15.66 17.45
CA ARG A 25 -17.69 15.26 16.07
C ARG A 25 -17.87 13.75 15.98
N VAL A 26 -16.97 12.97 16.56
CA VAL A 26 -17.05 11.50 16.54
C VAL A 26 -18.32 11.02 17.24
N GLU A 27 -18.58 11.51 18.46
CA GLU A 27 -19.79 11.16 19.23
C GLU A 27 -21.09 11.48 18.46
N ARG A 28 -21.18 12.67 17.85
CA ARG A 28 -22.37 13.05 17.08
C ARG A 28 -22.57 12.23 15.81
N ASN A 29 -21.50 11.79 15.13
CA ASN A 29 -21.65 10.94 13.95
C ASN A 29 -22.08 9.53 14.37
N LEU A 30 -21.48 8.97 15.41
CA LEU A 30 -21.86 7.66 15.94
C LEU A 30 -23.29 7.64 16.49
N GLY A 31 -23.69 8.67 17.25
CA GLY A 31 -25.04 8.79 17.78
C GLY A 31 -26.13 9.07 16.74
N ARG A 32 -25.77 9.30 15.47
CA ARG A 32 -26.73 9.41 14.35
C ARG A 32 -26.97 8.09 13.62
N VAL A 33 -26.16 7.07 13.92
CA VAL A 33 -26.33 5.74 13.33
C VAL A 33 -27.53 5.07 13.98
N ASP A 34 -28.53 4.67 13.18
CA ASP A 34 -29.70 3.95 13.68
C ASP A 34 -29.28 2.58 14.22
N GLY A 35 -29.54 2.35 15.51
CA GLY A 35 -29.07 1.19 16.26
C GLY A 35 -27.86 1.44 17.17
N VAL A 36 -27.32 2.65 17.23
CA VAL A 36 -26.37 3.07 18.30
C VAL A 36 -27.15 3.69 19.45
N ASP A 37 -27.03 3.09 20.64
CA ASP A 37 -27.69 3.57 21.86
C ASP A 37 -26.87 4.68 22.54
N GLU A 38 -25.55 4.53 22.58
CA GLU A 38 -24.65 5.43 23.29
C GLU A 38 -23.26 5.43 22.67
N ALA A 39 -22.65 6.60 22.51
CA ALA A 39 -21.28 6.75 22.04
C ALA A 39 -20.55 7.77 22.91
N ILE A 40 -19.50 7.32 23.59
CA ILE A 40 -18.66 8.13 24.47
C ILE A 40 -17.24 8.11 23.94
N VAL A 41 -16.62 9.27 23.79
CA VAL A 41 -15.24 9.39 23.30
C VAL A 41 -14.38 10.10 24.34
N ASN A 42 -13.24 9.49 24.66
CA ASN A 42 -12.28 10.02 25.61
C ASN A 42 -11.00 10.43 24.88
N LEU A 43 -10.71 11.74 24.87
CA LEU A 43 -9.52 12.29 24.22
C LEU A 43 -8.22 11.87 24.92
N ALA A 44 -8.22 11.75 26.25
CA ALA A 44 -7.00 11.47 27.02
C ALA A 44 -6.49 10.04 26.80
N THR A 45 -7.40 9.11 26.50
CA THR A 45 -7.07 7.72 26.17
C THR A 45 -7.17 7.44 24.68
N GLU A 46 -7.49 8.44 23.84
CA GLU A 46 -7.74 8.29 22.41
C GLU A 46 -8.73 7.16 22.07
N GLN A 47 -9.76 6.96 22.89
CA GLN A 47 -10.69 5.81 22.77
C GLN A 47 -12.14 6.23 22.60
N ALA A 48 -12.85 5.53 21.73
CA ALA A 48 -14.31 5.56 21.62
C ALA A 48 -14.90 4.28 22.22
N THR A 49 -15.92 4.43 23.06
CA THR A 49 -16.77 3.33 23.56
C THR A 49 -18.18 3.52 22.99
N VAL A 50 -18.65 2.52 22.25
CA VAL A 50 -19.92 2.56 21.53
C VAL A 50 -20.78 1.38 21.96
N ARG A 51 -22.01 1.67 22.39
CA ARG A 51 -23.05 0.69 22.67
C ARG A 51 -24.05 0.69 21.53
N PHE A 52 -24.31 -0.47 20.94
CA PHE A 52 -25.17 -0.60 19.77
C PHE A 52 -25.88 -1.95 19.74
N ASP A 53 -26.98 -2.02 19.01
CA ASP A 53 -27.72 -3.24 18.71
C ASP A 53 -27.01 -4.00 17.57
N PRO A 54 -26.42 -5.19 17.83
CA PRO A 54 -25.70 -5.99 16.84
C PRO A 54 -26.61 -6.58 15.76
N THR A 55 -27.94 -6.50 15.92
CA THR A 55 -28.89 -6.90 14.87
C THR A 55 -29.12 -5.82 13.82
N ARG A 56 -28.74 -4.57 14.12
CA ARG A 56 -28.91 -3.41 13.23
C ARG A 56 -27.60 -2.84 12.73
N VAL A 57 -26.56 -2.84 13.57
CA VAL A 57 -25.26 -2.22 13.30
C VAL A 57 -24.17 -3.25 13.54
N THR A 58 -23.23 -3.39 12.60
CA THR A 58 -22.06 -4.26 12.78
C THR A 58 -20.88 -3.47 13.36
N ARG A 59 -19.87 -4.19 13.87
CA ARG A 59 -18.62 -3.57 14.33
C ARG A 59 -17.94 -2.79 13.20
N ASP A 60 -17.98 -3.31 11.98
CA ASP A 60 -17.39 -2.67 10.81
C ASP A 60 -18.12 -1.37 10.44
N ASP A 61 -19.44 -1.29 10.64
CA ASP A 61 -20.20 -0.05 10.42
C ASP A 61 -19.80 1.06 11.39
N VAL A 62 -19.53 0.71 12.66
CA VAL A 62 -19.01 1.64 13.66
C VAL A 62 -17.64 2.18 13.25
N LEU A 63 -16.74 1.30 12.79
CA LEU A 63 -15.40 1.67 12.31
C LEU A 63 -15.49 2.58 11.07
N ALA A 64 -16.32 2.20 10.10
CA ALA A 64 -16.56 3.00 8.90
C ALA A 64 -17.16 4.37 9.21
N THR A 65 -18.00 4.48 10.24
CA THR A 65 -18.54 5.78 10.70
C THR A 65 -17.46 6.69 11.28
N ILE A 66 -16.49 6.12 12.02
CA ILE A 66 -15.35 6.87 12.55
C ILE A 66 -14.46 7.36 11.39
N GLU A 67 -14.22 6.51 10.37
CA GLU A 67 -13.50 6.89 9.15
C GLU A 67 -14.23 8.00 8.38
N ALA A 68 -15.54 7.87 8.19
CA ALA A 68 -16.37 8.88 7.54
C ALA A 68 -16.39 10.21 8.31
N ALA A 69 -16.21 10.18 9.63
CA ALA A 69 -16.05 11.38 10.46
C ALA A 69 -14.68 12.06 10.30
N GLY A 70 -13.74 11.42 9.60
CA GLY A 70 -12.40 11.92 9.28
C GLY A 70 -11.30 11.46 10.24
N TYR A 71 -11.49 10.36 10.96
CA TYR A 71 -10.54 9.83 11.94
C TYR A 71 -10.19 8.37 11.64
N GLU A 72 -9.06 7.90 12.18
CA GLU A 72 -8.55 6.56 11.87
C GLU A 72 -8.75 5.60 13.05
N PRO A 73 -9.61 4.57 12.93
CA PRO A 73 -9.72 3.52 13.93
C PRO A 73 -8.42 2.70 14.03
N VAL A 74 -7.96 2.43 15.25
CA VAL A 74 -6.75 1.64 15.48
C VAL A 74 -7.09 0.16 15.41
N ILE A 75 -6.77 -0.45 14.27
CA ILE A 75 -6.95 -1.88 13.99
C ILE A 75 -5.58 -2.52 13.75
N ALA A 76 -5.39 -3.73 14.26
CA ALA A 76 -4.21 -4.55 14.00
C ALA A 76 -4.62 -5.92 13.44
N ASP A 77 -3.76 -6.46 12.59
CA ASP A 77 -3.83 -7.86 12.17
C ASP A 77 -2.72 -8.64 12.89
N ALA A 78 -3.04 -9.84 13.39
CA ALA A 78 -2.09 -10.77 13.99
C ALA A 78 -2.20 -12.14 13.33
N GLU A 79 -1.07 -12.82 13.24
CA GLU A 79 -1.00 -14.21 12.79
C GLU A 79 -0.38 -15.05 13.91
N LEU A 80 -1.11 -16.08 14.34
CA LEU A 80 -0.68 -17.00 15.40
C LEU A 80 -0.46 -18.38 14.79
N SER A 81 0.69 -18.99 15.05
CA SER A 81 0.88 -20.41 14.74
C SER A 81 0.22 -21.23 15.85
N VAL A 82 -0.75 -22.08 15.47
CA VAL A 82 -1.56 -22.87 16.39
C VAL A 82 -1.27 -24.34 16.19
N SER A 83 -0.52 -24.93 17.11
CA SER A 83 -0.13 -26.34 17.08
C SER A 83 -1.17 -27.24 17.78
N GLY A 84 -1.30 -28.48 17.30
CA GLY A 84 -2.17 -29.50 17.93
C GLY A 84 -3.58 -29.56 17.34
N MET A 85 -3.86 -28.84 16.26
CA MET A 85 -5.09 -29.01 15.48
C MET A 85 -4.93 -30.19 14.52
N THR A 86 -5.85 -31.16 14.58
CA THR A 86 -5.77 -32.38 13.74
C THR A 86 -7.00 -32.59 12.86
N CYS A 87 -8.05 -31.78 13.02
CA CYS A 87 -9.27 -31.91 12.24
C CYS A 87 -9.98 -30.56 12.05
N ALA A 88 -10.93 -30.51 11.11
CA ALA A 88 -11.76 -29.32 10.88
C ALA A 88 -12.54 -28.86 12.12
N ASN A 89 -12.89 -29.77 13.03
CA ASN A 89 -13.59 -29.39 14.25
C ASN A 89 -12.67 -28.67 15.26
N CYS A 90 -11.36 -28.93 15.24
CA CYS A 90 -10.37 -28.16 15.99
C CYS A 90 -10.29 -26.71 15.49
N VAL A 91 -10.29 -26.53 14.16
CA VAL A 91 -10.30 -25.20 13.51
C VAL A 91 -11.49 -24.38 14.00
N LEU A 92 -12.71 -24.92 13.89
CA LEU A 92 -13.93 -24.24 14.31
C LEU A 92 -13.93 -23.93 15.82
N ARG A 93 -13.27 -24.76 16.64
CA ARG A 93 -13.16 -24.51 18.08
C ARG A 93 -12.27 -23.30 18.37
N VAL A 94 -11.13 -23.19 17.67
CA VAL A 94 -10.20 -22.06 17.80
C VAL A 94 -10.83 -20.78 17.25
N GLU A 95 -11.46 -20.82 16.07
CA GLU A 95 -12.16 -19.66 15.48
C GLU A 95 -13.25 -19.13 16.41
N ARG A 96 -14.10 -20.01 16.96
CA ARG A 96 -15.15 -19.58 17.91
C ARG A 96 -14.58 -19.06 19.22
N ALA A 97 -13.47 -19.62 19.70
CA ALA A 97 -12.82 -19.13 20.91
C ALA A 97 -12.29 -17.70 20.71
N LEU A 98 -11.59 -17.46 19.59
CA LEU A 98 -11.07 -16.13 19.22
C LEU A 98 -12.19 -15.13 18.91
N GLY A 99 -13.24 -15.54 18.19
CA GLY A 99 -14.37 -14.67 17.84
C GLY A 99 -15.23 -14.21 19.02
N ARG A 100 -15.14 -14.90 20.17
CA ARG A 100 -15.79 -14.48 21.42
C ARG A 100 -14.99 -13.48 22.24
N VAL A 101 -13.74 -13.21 21.85
CA VAL A 101 -12.90 -12.23 22.54
C VAL A 101 -13.39 -10.83 22.19
N ASP A 102 -13.62 -10.02 23.22
CA ASP A 102 -13.96 -8.62 23.04
C ASP A 102 -12.80 -7.88 22.34
N GLY A 103 -13.10 -7.09 21.32
CA GLY A 103 -12.11 -6.46 20.45
C GLY A 103 -11.63 -7.29 19.26
N VAL A 104 -12.02 -8.55 19.09
CA VAL A 104 -11.74 -9.31 17.84
C VAL A 104 -12.80 -8.97 16.79
N LEU A 105 -12.38 -8.44 15.65
CA LEU A 105 -13.27 -8.12 14.52
C LEU A 105 -13.52 -9.36 13.67
N SER A 106 -12.46 -10.11 13.36
CA SER A 106 -12.57 -11.38 12.66
C SER A 106 -11.42 -12.32 13.05
N ALA A 107 -11.70 -13.62 13.01
CA ALA A 107 -10.70 -14.66 13.22
C ALA A 107 -10.95 -15.79 12.22
N SER A 108 -9.92 -16.17 11.48
CA SER A 108 -9.96 -17.29 10.54
C SER A 108 -8.77 -18.20 10.79
N VAL A 109 -8.99 -19.50 10.75
CA VAL A 109 -7.97 -20.49 11.03
C VAL A 109 -7.82 -21.44 9.84
N ASN A 110 -6.58 -21.68 9.44
CA ASN A 110 -6.24 -22.58 8.36
C ASN A 110 -5.47 -23.79 8.92
N LEU A 111 -6.06 -24.98 8.77
CA LEU A 111 -5.46 -26.23 9.23
C LEU A 111 -4.21 -26.62 8.43
N ALA A 112 -4.20 -26.37 7.12
CA ALA A 112 -3.10 -26.78 6.24
C ALA A 112 -1.80 -26.01 6.53
N THR A 113 -1.93 -24.77 6.99
CA THR A 113 -0.79 -23.93 7.38
C THR A 113 -0.58 -23.85 8.89
N GLU A 114 -1.46 -24.47 9.70
CA GLU A 114 -1.48 -24.36 11.16
C GLU A 114 -1.46 -22.91 11.67
N ARG A 115 -2.20 -22.01 11.00
CA ARG A 115 -2.20 -20.58 11.30
C ARG A 115 -3.58 -20.01 11.54
N ALA A 116 -3.67 -19.13 12.53
CA ALA A 116 -4.84 -18.31 12.81
C ALA A 116 -4.54 -16.86 12.44
N THR A 117 -5.32 -16.29 11.53
CA THR A 117 -5.27 -14.86 11.16
C THR A 117 -6.39 -14.15 11.88
N ILE A 118 -6.05 -13.12 12.66
CA ILE A 118 -6.98 -12.38 13.52
C ILE A 118 -6.88 -10.90 13.20
N ARG A 119 -8.02 -10.26 12.94
CA ARG A 119 -8.15 -8.81 12.91
C ARG A 119 -8.77 -8.35 14.23
N TYR A 120 -8.13 -7.43 14.93
CA TYR A 120 -8.51 -7.07 16.28
C TYR A 120 -8.15 -5.63 16.65
N LEU A 121 -8.73 -5.15 17.75
CA LEU A 121 -8.49 -3.84 18.34
C LEU A 121 -7.43 -4.00 19.45
N PRO A 122 -6.19 -3.56 19.21
CA PRO A 122 -5.05 -3.91 20.07
C PRO A 122 -5.14 -3.36 21.49
N GLU A 123 -5.86 -2.26 21.69
CA GLU A 123 -6.07 -1.67 23.02
C GLU A 123 -7.05 -2.44 23.89
N VAL A 124 -7.95 -3.22 23.27
CA VAL A 124 -8.96 -4.04 23.97
C VAL A 124 -8.48 -5.48 24.11
N ALA A 125 -7.91 -6.02 23.04
CA ALA A 125 -7.43 -7.39 22.96
C ALA A 125 -5.93 -7.42 22.64
N PRO A 126 -5.04 -7.21 23.62
CA PRO A 126 -3.60 -7.32 23.35
C PRO A 126 -3.26 -8.74 22.87
N ALA A 127 -2.22 -8.88 22.06
CA ALA A 127 -1.81 -10.17 21.49
C ALA A 127 -1.62 -11.27 22.55
N SER A 128 -1.19 -10.90 23.77
CA SER A 128 -1.08 -11.81 24.91
C SER A 128 -2.41 -12.48 25.27
N ARG A 129 -3.52 -11.76 25.21
CA ARG A 129 -4.87 -12.26 25.48
C ARG A 129 -5.32 -13.26 24.42
N LEU A 130 -5.05 -12.97 23.14
CA LEU A 130 -5.36 -13.86 22.03
C LEU A 130 -4.64 -15.21 22.17
N LYS A 131 -3.35 -15.19 22.52
CA LYS A 131 -2.58 -16.43 22.79
C LYS A 131 -3.16 -17.22 23.95
N GLN A 132 -3.54 -16.52 25.03
CA GLN A 132 -4.12 -17.17 26.21
C GLN A 132 -5.41 -17.90 25.85
N VAL A 133 -6.29 -17.27 25.07
CA VAL A 133 -7.56 -17.86 24.64
C VAL A 133 -7.35 -19.14 23.82
N VAL A 134 -6.34 -19.17 22.95
CA VAL A 134 -6.03 -20.38 22.17
C VAL A 134 -5.42 -21.47 23.06
N ARG A 135 -4.61 -21.11 24.07
CA ARG A 135 -4.10 -22.06 25.07
C ARG A 135 -5.20 -22.61 25.97
N ASP A 136 -6.15 -21.78 26.38
CA ASP A 136 -7.34 -22.18 27.16
C ASP A 136 -8.26 -23.08 26.33
N ALA A 137 -8.26 -22.92 25.01
CA ALA A 137 -8.87 -23.85 24.08
C ALA A 137 -8.06 -25.17 23.93
N GLY A 138 -6.92 -25.32 24.58
CA GLY A 138 -6.13 -26.55 24.61
C GLY A 138 -5.15 -26.72 23.45
N TYR A 139 -4.80 -25.64 22.75
CA TYR A 139 -3.86 -25.66 21.63
C TYR A 139 -2.58 -24.91 21.96
N GLY A 140 -1.46 -25.37 21.39
CA GLY A 140 -0.19 -24.66 21.54
C GLY A 140 -0.16 -23.42 20.66
N VAL A 141 0.47 -22.35 21.14
CA VAL A 141 0.63 -21.10 20.38
C VAL A 141 2.07 -20.65 20.43
N MET A 142 2.66 -20.54 19.23
CA MET A 142 3.93 -19.85 19.03
C MET A 142 3.66 -18.56 18.26
N GLU A 143 4.30 -17.47 18.69
CA GLU A 143 4.44 -16.31 17.81
C GLU A 143 5.37 -16.72 16.67
N LEU A 144 4.84 -16.63 15.45
CA LEU A 144 5.72 -16.24 14.36
C LEU A 144 6.02 -14.77 14.64
N GLY A 145 7.16 -14.50 15.29
CA GLY A 145 7.61 -13.12 15.50
C GLY A 145 7.70 -12.41 14.16
N GLU A 146 7.07 -11.22 14.04
CA GLU A 146 7.20 -10.22 12.95
C GLU A 146 7.66 -10.77 11.59
N GLY A 147 7.02 -11.86 11.13
CA GLY A 147 7.60 -12.75 10.13
C GLY A 147 6.54 -13.21 9.13
N THR A 148 6.43 -12.40 8.09
CA THR A 148 5.72 -12.62 6.82
C THR A 148 4.20 -12.78 6.87
N SER A 149 3.51 -11.79 7.44
CA SER A 149 2.08 -11.59 7.19
C SER A 149 1.80 -11.39 5.69
N ARG A 150 0.54 -11.56 5.22
CA ARG A 150 0.17 -11.14 3.84
C ARG A 150 0.51 -9.67 3.57
N ALA A 151 0.48 -8.82 4.59
CA ALA A 151 0.92 -7.44 4.49
C ALA A 151 2.44 -7.33 4.27
N ASP A 152 3.23 -8.23 4.86
CA ASP A 152 4.69 -8.30 4.63
C ASP A 152 5.02 -8.90 3.26
N VAL A 153 4.28 -9.90 2.78
CA VAL A 153 4.42 -10.39 1.39
C VAL A 153 4.07 -9.28 0.39
N GLU A 154 3.02 -8.50 0.66
CA GLU A 154 2.64 -7.37 -0.17
C GLU A 154 3.64 -6.22 -0.08
N ARG A 155 4.21 -5.96 1.11
CA ARG A 155 5.29 -4.98 1.31
C ARG A 155 6.56 -5.40 0.58
N GLU A 156 6.99 -6.65 0.73
CA GLU A 156 8.14 -7.19 0.01
C GLU A 156 7.93 -7.14 -1.51
N ALA A 157 6.73 -7.45 -2.01
CA ALA A 157 6.42 -7.33 -3.43
C ALA A 157 6.51 -5.87 -3.92
N LYS A 158 5.94 -4.93 -3.16
CA LYS A 158 6.02 -3.49 -3.43
C LYS A 158 7.46 -2.96 -3.35
N GLU A 159 8.26 -3.45 -2.42
CA GLU A 159 9.67 -3.09 -2.27
C GLU A 159 10.50 -3.62 -3.44
N ARG A 160 10.28 -4.87 -3.87
CA ARG A 160 10.93 -5.43 -5.05
C ARG A 160 10.58 -4.64 -6.31
N GLU A 161 9.29 -4.31 -6.49
CA GLU A 161 8.84 -3.46 -7.60
C GLU A 161 9.49 -2.07 -7.53
N ARG A 162 9.57 -1.45 -6.35
CA ARG A 162 10.24 -0.16 -6.16
C ARG A 162 11.73 -0.23 -6.48
N VAL A 163 12.43 -1.27 -6.03
CA VAL A 163 13.85 -1.48 -6.31
C VAL A 163 14.07 -1.66 -7.81
N GLU A 164 13.25 -2.45 -8.49
CA GLU A 164 13.32 -2.62 -9.95
C GLU A 164 13.10 -1.29 -10.68
N LEU A 165 12.13 -0.50 -10.25
CA LEU A 165 11.89 0.84 -10.81
C LEU A 165 13.08 1.78 -10.57
N LEU A 166 13.66 1.78 -9.36
CA LEU A 166 14.81 2.61 -9.02
C LEU A 166 16.07 2.19 -9.79
N GLN A 167 16.31 0.89 -9.95
CA GLN A 167 17.41 0.38 -10.77
C GLN A 167 17.27 0.84 -12.22
N ALA A 168 16.07 0.77 -12.78
CA ALA A 168 15.82 1.24 -14.13
C ALA A 168 15.99 2.75 -14.31
N VAL A 169 15.54 3.55 -13.34
CA VAL A 169 15.80 5.00 -13.31
C VAL A 169 17.29 5.27 -13.24
N THR A 170 18.02 4.52 -12.42
CA THR A 170 19.47 4.67 -12.27
C THR A 170 20.20 4.34 -13.57
N VAL A 171 19.82 3.23 -14.24
CA VAL A 171 20.38 2.85 -15.55
C VAL A 171 20.05 3.91 -16.60
N ALA A 172 18.80 4.37 -16.68
CA ALA A 172 18.41 5.43 -17.62
C ALA A 172 19.21 6.72 -17.36
N ALA A 173 19.30 7.16 -16.11
CA ALA A 173 20.06 8.34 -15.71
C ALA A 173 21.55 8.21 -16.07
N ALA A 174 22.16 7.04 -15.88
CA ALA A 174 23.56 6.81 -16.22
C ALA A 174 23.86 7.04 -17.71
N PHE A 175 22.91 6.76 -18.60
CA PHE A 175 23.05 6.99 -20.05
C PHE A 175 22.55 8.38 -20.48
N THR A 176 21.52 8.93 -19.84
CA THR A 176 20.96 10.25 -20.18
C THR A 176 21.80 11.42 -19.65
N ILE A 177 22.39 11.31 -18.45
CA ILE A 177 23.19 12.39 -17.86
C ILE A 177 24.39 12.76 -18.76
N PRO A 178 25.19 11.81 -19.29
CA PRO A 178 26.25 12.15 -20.23
C PRO A 178 25.75 12.90 -21.47
N ILE A 179 24.61 12.48 -22.05
CA ILE A 179 24.00 13.17 -23.20
C ILE A 179 23.66 14.62 -22.80
N PHE A 180 22.95 14.80 -21.69
CA PHE A 180 22.53 16.11 -21.20
C PHE A 180 23.72 17.04 -20.90
N VAL A 181 24.76 16.52 -20.24
CA VAL A 181 25.96 17.31 -19.90
C VAL A 181 26.75 17.69 -21.15
N LEU A 182 26.90 16.77 -22.10
CA LEU A 182 27.68 17.03 -23.31
C LEU A 182 26.92 17.90 -24.32
N ASP A 183 25.61 17.77 -24.42
CA ASP A 183 24.80 18.54 -25.37
C ASP A 183 24.40 19.89 -24.77
N MET A 184 23.63 19.89 -23.67
CA MET A 184 23.14 21.13 -23.04
C MET A 184 24.23 21.83 -22.21
N GLY A 185 25.11 21.07 -21.54
CA GLY A 185 26.17 21.66 -20.72
C GLY A 185 27.30 22.30 -21.54
N ALA A 186 27.62 21.78 -22.72
CA ALA A 186 28.62 22.38 -23.61
C ALA A 186 28.16 23.71 -24.21
N MET A 187 26.85 23.91 -24.36
CA MET A 187 26.27 25.19 -24.80
C MET A 187 26.21 26.24 -23.68
N ALA A 188 26.12 25.81 -22.41
CA ALA A 188 26.00 26.70 -21.25
C ALA A 188 27.34 27.35 -20.83
N ILE A 189 28.48 26.74 -21.15
CA ILE A 189 29.81 27.25 -20.77
C ILE A 189 30.56 27.73 -22.03
N PRO A 190 30.81 29.04 -22.18
CA PRO A 190 31.54 29.58 -23.32
C PRO A 190 32.92 28.93 -23.48
N GLY A 191 33.22 28.41 -24.67
CA GLY A 191 34.50 27.78 -25.00
C GLY A 191 34.54 26.25 -24.86
N VAL A 192 33.65 25.64 -24.06
CA VAL A 192 33.59 24.18 -23.89
C VAL A 192 33.07 23.49 -25.15
N GLY A 193 32.04 24.03 -25.79
CA GLY A 193 31.54 23.49 -27.07
C GLY A 193 32.60 23.50 -28.18
N ALA A 194 33.34 24.59 -28.32
CA ALA A 194 34.42 24.69 -29.31
C ALA A 194 35.55 23.68 -29.03
N TRP A 195 35.98 23.56 -27.78
CA TRP A 195 36.98 22.58 -27.35
C TRP A 195 36.53 21.12 -27.59
N LEU A 196 35.24 20.82 -27.36
CA LEU A 196 34.68 19.50 -27.61
C LEU A 196 34.66 19.16 -29.10
N HIS A 197 34.33 20.12 -29.97
CA HIS A 197 34.34 19.94 -31.41
C HIS A 197 35.73 19.82 -32.02
N ASP A 198 36.75 20.43 -31.40
CA ASP A 198 38.15 20.25 -31.80
C ASP A 198 38.66 18.83 -31.49
N LEU A 199 38.10 18.18 -30.46
CA LEU A 199 38.47 16.82 -30.04
C LEU A 199 37.69 15.74 -30.78
N VAL A 200 36.40 15.96 -31.02
CA VAL A 200 35.50 14.97 -31.60
C VAL A 200 34.64 15.60 -32.70
N PRO A 201 34.67 15.07 -33.94
CA PRO A 201 33.81 15.54 -35.00
C PRO A 201 32.33 15.48 -34.62
N MET A 202 31.57 16.50 -35.03
CA MET A 202 30.14 16.62 -34.73
C MET A 202 29.31 15.39 -35.12
N GLN A 203 29.64 14.76 -36.25
CA GLN A 203 28.96 13.55 -36.71
C GLN A 203 29.19 12.35 -35.77
N THR A 204 30.39 12.21 -35.23
CA THR A 204 30.72 11.14 -34.28
C THR A 204 29.98 11.32 -32.96
N LEU A 205 29.85 12.55 -32.47
CA LEU A 205 29.05 12.87 -31.28
C LEU A 205 27.56 12.59 -31.52
N ALA A 206 27.03 12.96 -32.69
CA ALA A 206 25.64 12.68 -33.05
C ALA A 206 25.34 11.17 -33.08
N TYR A 207 26.24 10.35 -33.65
CA TYR A 207 26.09 8.90 -33.61
C TYR A 207 26.21 8.33 -32.20
N ALA A 208 27.10 8.86 -31.36
CA ALA A 208 27.23 8.45 -29.96
C ALA A 208 25.95 8.75 -29.16
N PHE A 209 25.39 9.97 -29.29
CA PHE A 209 24.13 10.33 -28.65
C PHE A 209 22.96 9.52 -29.17
N PHE A 210 22.91 9.23 -30.48
CA PHE A 210 21.91 8.35 -31.05
C PHE A 210 21.94 6.97 -30.38
N VAL A 211 23.11 6.33 -30.29
CA VAL A 211 23.25 5.01 -29.65
C VAL A 211 22.82 5.04 -28.18
N LEU A 212 23.24 6.06 -27.42
CA LEU A 212 22.87 6.22 -26.01
C LEU A 212 21.35 6.46 -25.85
N ALA A 213 20.76 7.31 -26.70
CA ALA A 213 19.33 7.59 -26.69
C ALA A 213 18.51 6.34 -27.08
N THR A 214 18.94 5.57 -28.08
CA THR A 214 18.33 4.29 -28.44
C THR A 214 18.40 3.31 -27.26
N ALA A 215 19.54 3.21 -26.57
CA ALA A 215 19.70 2.34 -25.41
C ALA A 215 18.75 2.73 -24.25
N VAL A 216 18.54 4.02 -24.01
CA VAL A 216 17.57 4.49 -22.99
C VAL A 216 16.13 4.25 -23.43
N GLN A 217 15.79 4.61 -24.68
CA GLN A 217 14.44 4.54 -25.22
C GLN A 217 13.91 3.11 -25.29
N PHE A 218 14.74 2.17 -25.79
CA PHE A 218 14.35 0.77 -25.99
C PHE A 218 14.89 -0.18 -24.90
N GLY A 219 15.72 0.30 -23.98
CA GLY A 219 16.08 -0.42 -22.76
C GLY A 219 15.07 -0.15 -21.65
N PRO A 220 15.39 0.72 -20.67
CA PRO A 220 14.47 1.08 -19.58
C PRO A 220 13.11 1.58 -20.07
N GLY A 221 13.07 2.34 -21.18
CA GLY A 221 11.85 2.91 -21.74
C GLY A 221 10.87 1.90 -22.35
N TRP A 222 11.31 0.68 -22.68
CA TRP A 222 10.47 -0.35 -23.31
C TRP A 222 9.22 -0.72 -22.50
N ARG A 223 9.30 -0.64 -21.18
CA ARG A 223 8.15 -0.86 -20.27
C ARG A 223 6.95 0.02 -20.59
N PHE A 224 7.20 1.26 -21.02
CA PHE A 224 6.14 2.20 -21.36
C PHE A 224 5.48 1.72 -22.65
N TYR A 225 6.27 1.39 -23.68
CA TYR A 225 5.77 0.81 -24.94
C TYR A 225 4.85 -0.39 -24.73
N GLN A 226 5.22 -1.33 -23.86
CA GLN A 226 4.41 -2.51 -23.54
C GLN A 226 3.02 -2.17 -22.99
N LYS A 227 2.90 -1.13 -22.16
CA LYS A 227 1.65 -0.77 -21.49
C LYS A 227 0.83 0.25 -22.29
N GLY A 228 1.47 1.32 -22.79
CA GLY A 228 0.76 2.44 -23.41
C GLY A 228 0.35 2.19 -24.87
N TRP A 229 1.05 1.35 -25.65
CA TRP A 229 0.61 1.04 -27.02
C TRP A 229 -0.73 0.27 -27.03
N PRO A 230 -0.92 -0.80 -26.23
CA PRO A 230 -2.23 -1.44 -26.09
C PRO A 230 -3.31 -0.51 -25.53
N ALA A 231 -2.96 0.39 -24.60
CA ALA A 231 -3.91 1.36 -24.03
C ALA A 231 -4.41 2.37 -25.06
N LEU A 232 -3.53 2.86 -25.96
CA LEU A 232 -3.90 3.69 -27.10
C LEU A 232 -4.84 2.95 -28.07
N LEU A 233 -4.51 1.71 -28.43
CA LEU A 233 -5.32 0.88 -29.32
C LEU A 233 -6.75 0.64 -28.79
N ARG A 234 -6.88 0.46 -27.47
CA ARG A 234 -8.18 0.28 -26.80
C ARG A 234 -8.95 1.60 -26.57
N ARG A 235 -8.47 2.72 -27.11
CA ARG A 235 -9.05 4.06 -26.93
C ARG A 235 -9.20 4.48 -25.46
N SER A 236 -8.31 4.00 -24.60
CA SER A 236 -8.23 4.37 -23.18
C SER A 236 -6.84 4.93 -22.86
N PRO A 237 -6.48 6.14 -23.34
CA PRO A 237 -5.13 6.68 -23.15
C PRO A 237 -4.82 6.90 -21.67
N ASP A 238 -3.64 6.47 -21.22
CA ASP A 238 -3.14 6.69 -19.87
C ASP A 238 -1.81 7.49 -19.91
N MET A 239 -1.15 7.62 -18.76
CA MET A 239 0.14 8.31 -18.67
C MET A 239 1.22 7.64 -19.53
N ASN A 240 1.20 6.30 -19.69
CA ASN A 240 2.19 5.57 -20.50
C ASN A 240 2.00 5.87 -21.98
N SER A 241 0.74 5.95 -22.44
CA SER A 241 0.37 6.35 -23.80
C SER A 241 0.95 7.71 -24.18
N LEU A 242 0.86 8.70 -23.27
CA LEU A 242 1.40 10.04 -23.49
C LEU A 242 2.92 10.03 -23.62
N VAL A 243 3.61 9.32 -22.72
CA VAL A 243 5.08 9.21 -22.72
C VAL A 243 5.58 8.59 -24.02
N ILE A 244 4.94 7.51 -24.49
CA ILE A 244 5.34 6.84 -25.75
C ILE A 244 5.18 7.77 -26.94
N LEU A 245 4.04 8.47 -27.05
CA LEU A 245 3.80 9.36 -28.18
C LEU A 245 4.85 10.47 -28.24
N GLY A 246 5.12 11.13 -27.11
CA GLY A 246 6.10 12.21 -27.02
C GLY A 246 7.52 11.73 -27.33
N THR A 247 7.96 10.67 -26.66
CA THR A 247 9.33 10.14 -26.82
C THR A 247 9.55 9.52 -28.20
N SER A 248 8.56 8.86 -28.79
CA SER A 248 8.66 8.32 -30.16
C SER A 248 8.74 9.43 -31.20
N ALA A 249 7.97 10.52 -31.03
CA ALA A 249 8.03 11.67 -31.93
C ALA A 249 9.41 12.35 -31.87
N ALA A 250 9.92 12.60 -30.65
CA ALA A 250 11.25 13.18 -30.45
C ALA A 250 12.36 12.28 -30.99
N TYR A 251 12.28 10.97 -30.76
CA TYR A 251 13.24 10.00 -31.28
C TYR A 251 13.20 9.94 -32.80
N GLY A 252 12.01 9.90 -33.42
CA GLY A 252 11.84 9.91 -34.87
C GLY A 252 12.47 11.14 -35.53
N TYR A 253 12.23 12.33 -34.96
CA TYR A 253 12.90 13.56 -35.41
C TYR A 253 14.43 13.47 -35.26
N SER A 254 14.91 12.96 -34.12
CA SER A 254 16.35 12.83 -33.84
C SER A 254 17.05 11.87 -34.80
N VAL A 255 16.38 10.78 -35.22
CA VAL A 255 16.90 9.85 -36.24
C VAL A 255 17.07 10.58 -37.56
N VAL A 256 16.05 11.31 -38.01
CA VAL A 256 16.11 12.08 -39.26
C VAL A 256 17.23 13.11 -39.18
N ALA A 257 17.33 13.87 -38.10
CA ALA A 257 18.41 14.82 -37.88
C ALA A 257 19.80 14.16 -37.93
N THR A 258 19.96 12.99 -37.32
CA THR A 258 21.28 12.33 -37.23
C THR A 258 21.76 11.76 -38.57
N PHE A 259 20.85 11.27 -39.42
CA PHE A 259 21.21 10.52 -40.64
C PHE A 259 20.90 11.24 -41.95
N VAL A 260 20.04 12.26 -41.94
CA VAL A 260 19.82 13.10 -43.12
C VAL A 260 20.88 14.20 -43.09
N PRO A 261 21.80 14.24 -44.07
CA PRO A 261 22.81 15.28 -44.12
C PRO A 261 22.12 16.63 -44.28
N TRP A 262 22.29 17.50 -43.29
CA TRP A 262 22.11 18.94 -43.44
C TRP A 262 23.15 19.42 -44.46
N ALA A 263 22.71 19.56 -45.70
CA ALA A 263 23.43 20.26 -46.76
C ALA A 263 23.36 21.77 -46.53
#